data_AF-A0A2E5BW14-F1
#
_entry.id   AF-A0A2E5BW14-F1
#
_cell.length_a   1.000
_cell.length_b   1.000
_cell.length_c   1.000
_cell.angle_alpha   90.00
_cell.angle_beta   90.00
_cell.angle_gamma   90.00
#
_symmetry.space_group_name_H-M   'P 1'
#
loop_
_entity.id
_entity.type
_entity.pdbx_description
1 polymer ?
#
loop_
_entity_poly.entity_id
_entity_poly.type
_entity_poly.pdbx_seq_one_letter_code
_entity_poly.pdbx_strand_id
1 'polypeptide(L)'
;MIALDCRMIRMLASLTCLGLSLAFGYLYYVDYFKRRDCFNELGRCFDEDTGIVYMEQSGTVWLLLTVLALGAGLYNTWRLDKTKRQSGRG
;
A
#
# COMPACT_ATOMS: atom_id res chain seq x y z
N MET A 1 12.22 -3.65 -29.71
CA MET A 1 11.51 -2.49 -29.14
C MET A 1 10.41 -2.89 -28.14
N ILE A 2 9.52 -3.85 -28.44
CA ILE A 2 8.39 -4.26 -27.56
C ILE A 2 8.80 -4.69 -26.12
N ALA A 3 9.98 -5.29 -25.93
CA ALA A 3 10.45 -5.71 -24.61
C ALA A 3 10.87 -4.55 -23.69
N LEU A 4 11.19 -3.38 -24.26
CA LEU A 4 11.57 -2.18 -23.50
C LEU A 4 10.33 -1.56 -22.84
N ASP A 5 9.20 -1.52 -23.54
CA ASP A 5 7.93 -1.00 -23.02
C ASP A 5 7.40 -1.85 -21.87
N CYS A 6 7.36 -3.18 -22.00
CA CYS A 6 6.91 -4.06 -20.92
C CYS A 6 7.77 -3.95 -19.65
N ARG A 7 9.07 -3.69 -19.78
CA ARG A 7 9.97 -3.52 -18.64
C ARG A 7 9.77 -2.17 -17.96
N MET A 8 9.65 -1.10 -18.75
CA MET A 8 9.42 0.25 -18.24
C MET A 8 8.03 0.38 -17.59
N ILE A 9 6.99 -0.21 -18.19
CA ILE A 9 5.64 -0.28 -17.62
C ILE A 9 5.64 -0.98 -16.26
N ARG A 10 6.35 -2.10 -16.11
CA ARG A 10 6.44 -2.81 -14.82
C ARG A 10 7.23 -2.02 -13.77
N MET A 11 8.26 -1.28 -14.16
CA MET A 11 8.96 -0.38 -13.25
C MET A 11 8.05 0.75 -12.78
N LEU A 12 7.35 1.42 -13.69
CA LEU A 12 6.40 2.49 -13.38
C LEU A 12 5.27 1.97 -12.49
N ALA A 13 4.69 0.80 -12.83
CA ALA A 13 3.67 0.14 -12.02
C ALA A 13 4.17 -0.20 -10.61
N SER A 14 5.42 -0.68 -10.48
CA SER A 14 6.00 -0.92 -9.16
C SER A 14 6.19 0.37 -8.37
N LEU A 15 6.62 1.46 -9.03
CA LEU A 15 6.84 2.75 -8.38
C LEU A 15 5.53 3.35 -7.89
N THR A 16 4.48 3.29 -8.72
CA THR A 16 3.14 3.77 -8.35
C THR A 16 2.54 2.91 -7.24
N CYS A 17 2.66 1.58 -7.30
CA CYS A 17 2.24 0.69 -6.21
C CYS A 17 2.96 1.00 -4.89
N LEU A 18 4.26 1.30 -4.92
CA LEU A 18 5.01 1.71 -3.73
C LEU A 18 4.51 3.05 -3.18
N GLY A 19 4.30 4.05 -4.05
CA GLY A 19 3.75 5.34 -3.64
C GLY A 19 2.36 5.22 -3.02
N LEU A 20 1.47 4.43 -3.65
CA LEU A 20 0.13 4.12 -3.14
C LEU A 20 0.19 3.40 -1.80
N SER A 21 1.09 2.42 -1.64
CA SER A 21 1.28 1.71 -0.39
C SER A 21 1.70 2.65 0.74
N LEU A 22 2.65 3.56 0.49
CA LEU A 22 3.04 4.57 1.48
C LEU A 22 1.90 5.52 1.83
N ALA A 23 1.12 5.98 0.84
CA ALA A 23 -0.03 6.84 1.07
C ALA A 23 -1.12 6.14 1.89
N PHE A 24 -1.46 4.90 1.57
CA PHE A 24 -2.43 4.11 2.32
C PHE A 24 -1.93 3.75 3.72
N GLY A 25 -0.64 3.46 3.87
CA GLY A 25 -0.03 3.19 5.18
C GLY A 25 -0.01 4.44 6.06
N TYR A 26 0.22 5.61 5.47
CA TYR A 26 0.11 6.90 6.16
C TYR A 26 -1.33 7.17 6.61
N LEU A 27 -2.32 6.90 5.75
CA LEU A 27 -3.73 7.02 6.13
C LEU A 27 -4.10 6.02 7.24
N TYR A 28 -3.65 4.77 7.17
CA TYR A 28 -3.80 3.82 8.27
C TYR A 28 -3.20 4.35 9.58
N TYR A 29 -2.01 4.96 9.51
CA TYR A 29 -1.36 5.51 10.69
C TYR A 29 -2.18 6.66 11.32
N VAL A 30 -2.64 7.60 10.51
CA VAL A 30 -3.39 8.78 10.99
C VAL A 30 -4.81 8.39 11.43
N ASP A 31 -5.49 7.56 10.67
CA ASP A 31 -6.90 7.20 10.86
C ASP A 31 -7.08 6.18 12.00
N TYR A 32 -6.21 5.16 12.05
CA TYR A 32 -6.31 4.06 12.99
C TYR A 32 -5.21 4.06 14.05
N PHE A 33 -3.93 3.97 13.67
CA PHE A 33 -2.86 3.68 14.63
C PHE A 33 -2.70 4.78 15.70
N LYS A 34 -2.75 6.04 15.28
CA LYS A 34 -2.69 7.20 16.19
C LYS A 34 -3.88 7.25 17.15
N ARG A 35 -5.04 6.74 16.73
CA ARG A 35 -6.30 6.76 17.47
C ARG A 35 -6.69 5.40 18.04
N ARG A 36 -5.76 4.43 18.04
CA ARG A 36 -6.07 3.05 18.44
C ARG A 36 -6.56 2.97 19.89
N ASP A 37 -6.04 3.85 20.74
CA ASP A 37 -6.36 3.87 22.17
C ASP A 37 -7.64 4.66 22.49
N CYS A 38 -8.28 5.27 21.48
CA CYS A 38 -9.53 6.04 21.59
C CYS A 38 -10.78 5.23 21.20
N PHE A 39 -10.63 4.07 20.54
CA PHE A 39 -11.78 3.27 20.13
C PHE A 39 -12.48 2.65 21.34
N ASN A 40 -13.80 2.83 21.41
CA ASN A 40 -14.65 2.18 22.42
C ASN A 40 -15.06 0.76 22.02
N GLU A 41 -15.89 0.10 22.83
CA GLU A 41 -16.42 -1.26 22.57
C GLU A 41 -17.20 -1.40 21.24
N LEU A 42 -17.60 -0.27 20.64
CA LEU A 42 -18.32 -0.22 19.37
C LEU A 42 -17.37 0.07 18.19
N GLY A 43 -16.06 0.15 18.43
CA GLY A 43 -15.04 0.42 17.40
C GLY A 43 -15.11 1.85 16.86
N ARG A 44 -15.56 2.82 17.67
CA ARG A 44 -15.75 4.23 17.29
C ARG A 44 -14.87 5.14 18.14
N CYS A 45 -14.15 6.05 17.49
CA CYS A 45 -13.42 7.14 18.15
C CYS A 45 -14.00 8.46 17.65
N PHE A 46 -14.48 9.29 18.58
CA PHE A 46 -14.95 10.64 18.25
C PHE A 46 -13.81 11.62 18.46
N ASP A 47 -13.51 12.39 17.43
CA ASP A 47 -12.50 13.43 17.48
C ASP A 47 -13.20 14.77 17.80
N GLU A 48 -13.05 15.23 19.05
CA GLU A 48 -13.73 16.45 19.53
C GLU A 48 -13.26 17.72 18.81
N ASP A 49 -12.01 17.73 18.31
CA ASP A 49 -11.43 18.88 17.61
C ASP A 49 -12.01 19.05 16.20
N THR A 50 -12.24 17.94 15.50
CA THR A 50 -12.72 17.94 14.10
C THR A 50 -14.19 17.59 13.95
N GLY A 51 -14.84 17.06 15.00
CA GLY A 51 -16.21 16.57 14.96
C GLY A 51 -16.42 15.31 14.11
N ILE A 52 -15.33 14.63 13.71
CA ILE A 52 -15.38 13.45 12.84
C ILE A 52 -15.40 12.18 13.70
N VAL A 53 -16.29 11.25 13.35
CA VAL A 53 -16.31 9.90 13.93
C VAL A 53 -15.45 8.98 13.08
N TYR A 54 -14.36 8.50 13.65
CA TYR A 54 -13.49 7.51 13.04
C TYR A 54 -13.96 6.10 13.41
N MET A 55 -13.92 5.20 12.44
CA MET A 55 -14.37 3.81 12.58
C MET A 55 -13.16 2.88 12.53
N GLU A 56 -13.08 1.92 13.43
CA GLU A 56 -12.01 0.91 13.39
C GLU A 56 -11.98 0.14 12.06
N GLN A 57 -13.15 -0.08 11.45
CA GLN A 57 -13.26 -0.76 10.16
C GLN A 57 -12.54 -0.01 9.01
N SER A 58 -12.49 1.32 9.02
CA SER A 58 -11.76 2.07 7.98
C SER A 58 -10.27 1.80 8.07
N GLY A 59 -9.73 1.66 9.29
CA GLY A 59 -8.34 1.27 9.54
C GLY A 59 -7.98 -0.05 8.86
N THR A 60 -8.81 -1.09 9.04
CA THR A 60 -8.59 -2.40 8.42
C THR A 60 -8.57 -2.32 6.90
N VAL A 61 -9.43 -1.49 6.29
CA VAL A 61 -9.46 -1.28 4.83
C VAL A 61 -8.18 -0.60 4.35
N TRP A 62 -7.71 0.46 5.02
CA TRP A 62 -6.45 1.12 4.67
C TRP A 62 -5.25 0.19 4.81
N LEU A 63 -5.20 -0.62 5.86
CA LEU A 63 -4.16 -1.62 6.05
C LEU A 63 -4.18 -2.68 4.93
N LEU A 64 -5.35 -3.20 4.59
CA LEU A 64 -5.52 -4.17 3.51
C LEU A 64 -5.03 -3.58 2.16
N LEU A 65 -5.44 -2.36 1.84
CA LEU A 65 -5.00 -1.67 0.62
C LEU A 65 -3.49 -1.45 0.60
N THR A 66 -2.90 -1.10 1.74
CA THR A 66 -1.44 -0.96 1.91
C THR A 66 -0.72 -2.25 1.58
N VAL A 67 -1.18 -3.37 2.15
CA VAL A 67 -0.60 -4.71 1.96
C VAL A 67 -0.76 -5.17 0.51
N LEU A 68 -1.94 -4.98 -0.10
CA LEU A 68 -2.19 -5.35 -1.48
C LEU A 68 -1.32 -4.54 -2.45
N ALA A 69 -1.22 -3.22 -2.25
CA ALA A 69 -0.37 -2.35 -3.07
C ALA A 69 1.11 -2.74 -2.95
N LEU A 70 1.58 -3.01 -1.73
CA LEU A 70 2.96 -3.44 -1.47
C LEU A 70 3.24 -4.81 -2.10
N GLY A 71 2.32 -5.76 -1.91
CA GLY A 71 2.40 -7.10 -2.50
C GLY A 71 2.44 -7.07 -4.02
N ALA A 72 1.61 -6.23 -4.65
CA ALA A 72 1.64 -6.03 -6.10
C ALA A 72 2.98 -5.42 -6.57
N GLY A 73 3.51 -4.42 -5.86
CA GLY A 73 4.82 -3.82 -6.17
C GLY A 73 5.96 -4.83 -6.06
N LEU A 74 6.01 -5.61 -4.97
CA LEU A 74 6.99 -6.66 -4.76
C LEU A 74 6.88 -7.77 -5.80
N TYR A 75 5.67 -8.18 -6.17
CA TYR A 75 5.46 -9.18 -7.21
C TYR A 75 5.99 -8.70 -8.57
N ASN A 76 5.72 -7.44 -8.94
CA ASN A 76 6.22 -6.86 -10.19
C ASN A 76 7.75 -6.77 -10.21
N THR A 77 8.40 -6.34 -9.11
CA THR A 77 9.87 -6.27 -9.01
C THR A 77 10.52 -7.64 -9.01
N TRP A 78 9.95 -8.62 -8.29
CA TRP A 78 10.45 -9.99 -8.29
C TRP A 78 10.40 -10.62 -9.69
N ARG A 79 9.33 -10.36 -10.46
CA ARG A 79 9.22 -10.81 -11.85
C ARG A 79 10.27 -10.16 -12.75
N LEU A 80 10.60 -8.89 -12.53
CA LEU A 80 11.69 -8.20 -13.26
C LEU A 80 13.07 -8.79 -12.94
N ASP A 81 13.35 -9.12 -11.67
CA ASP A 81 14.63 -9.73 -11.26
C ASP A 81 14.83 -11.12 -11.89
N LYS A 82 13.77 -11.94 -11.90
CA LYS A 82 13.77 -13.25 -12.59
C LYS A 82 14.11 -13.12 -14.08
N THR A 83 13.56 -12.12 -14.77
CA THR A 83 13.87 -11.87 -16.19
C THR A 83 15.32 -11.44 -16.42
N LYS A 84 15.90 -10.62 -15.51
CA LYS A 84 17.32 -10.26 -15.61
C LYS A 84 18.25 -11.46 -15.41
N ARG A 85 17.94 -12.36 -14.48
CA ARG A 85 18.79 -13.53 -14.19
C ARG A 85 18.90 -14.52 -15.37
N GLN A 86 17.90 -14.61 -16.23
CA GLN A 86 17.97 -15.46 -17.43
C GLN A 86 18.81 -14.85 -18.57
N SER A 87 18.95 -13.52 -18.64
CA SER A 87 19.69 -12.84 -19.71
C SER A 87 21.21 -12.81 -19.51
N GLY A 88 21.72 -13.18 -18.32
CA GLY A 88 23.17 -13.21 -18.01
C GLY A 88 23.78 -14.62 -18.04
N ARG A 89 23.08 -15.61 -18.62
CA ARG A 89 23.52 -17.00 -18.75
C ARG A 89 23.47 -17.47 -20.20
N GLY A 90 23.91 -16.60 -21.11
CA GLY A 90 24.17 -16.88 -22.52
C GLY A 90 25.62 -16.63 -22.82
#